data_AF-A0A373VVS7-F1
#
_entry.id   AF-A0A373VVS7-F1
#
_cell.length_a   1.000
_cell.length_b   1.000
_cell.length_c   1.000
_cell.angle_alpha   90.00
_cell.angle_beta   90.00
_cell.angle_gamma   90.00
#
_symmetry.space_group_name_H-M   'P 1'
#
loop_
_entity.id
_entity.type
_entity.pdbx_description
1 polymer ?
#
loop_
_entity_poly.entity_id
_entity_poly.type
_entity_poly.pdbx_seq_one_letter_code
_entity_poly.pdbx_strand_id
1 'polypeptide(L)'
;MKSAQNDMTVGNPMKIIFGFTLPIFIGNVFQQFYNMADAVIVGKFVGNKALAAVGSTGTIMFLIYGFVVGMTAGFTVLTAQKFGAGDMKGMRKTVAGAGILSFVVGALLTILFMAFMKPLLILMNTPSDIFADAYSYIMIVSGGILAQMLYNLLSSILRALGNSKLPLVFLIISALLNIVLDLVFIVGFGMGAKGAAVATVIAQGVSGILCLFYIIAKIPILHLKREDLDVGSTIYKNQLRIGVPMALQYSITAIGTMMVQSSLNILGSTLVAAYTAAGKIEQVVTQAYVAMGTTMATYAAQNMGAGSVKRIREGFKACTVIGVVYSFVAAGFIMTVGKYMTYLFVSEDVDIIMNSVDIYLKCIGIFFIPLAVVNIYRNGIQGLGYGLLPMMAGVAELIGRGVVAVIAGAKRSYPGVCLAGPAAWVLAGGLLIVMYYFIMNVNMRKIFGTNGKDHK
;
A
#
# COMPACT_ATOMS: atom_id res chain seq x y z
N MET A 1 -7.45 -31.58 3.62
CA MET A 1 -7.75 -30.30 4.30
C MET A 1 -6.49 -29.49 4.69
N LYS A 2 -5.38 -29.62 3.95
CA LYS A 2 -4.05 -29.01 4.26
C LYS A 2 -3.63 -27.83 3.35
N SER A 3 -4.48 -27.34 2.43
CA SER A 3 -4.00 -26.50 1.30
C SER A 3 -4.38 -25.01 1.32
N ALA A 4 -5.11 -24.51 2.32
CA ALA A 4 -5.57 -23.11 2.32
C ALA A 4 -4.77 -22.18 3.26
N GLN A 5 -3.85 -22.72 4.07
CA GLN A 5 -3.19 -21.96 5.13
C GLN A 5 -1.72 -22.37 5.20
N ASN A 6 -0.82 -21.46 4.84
CA ASN A 6 0.62 -21.68 4.97
C ASN A 6 1.07 -21.08 6.28
N ASP A 7 1.33 -21.94 7.27
CA ASP A 7 2.03 -21.54 8.48
C ASP A 7 3.44 -21.07 8.11
N MET A 8 3.75 -19.78 8.37
CA MET A 8 5.04 -19.19 8.03
C MET A 8 6.12 -19.50 9.08
N THR A 9 5.77 -20.17 10.18
CA THR A 9 6.68 -20.54 11.26
C THR A 9 7.45 -21.83 10.97
N VAL A 10 7.10 -22.57 9.91
CA VAL A 10 7.72 -23.85 9.53
C VAL A 10 8.20 -23.85 8.08
N GLY A 11 9.26 -24.61 7.78
CA GLY A 11 9.82 -24.73 6.42
C GLY A 11 10.86 -23.66 6.04
N ASN A 12 11.33 -23.69 4.78
CA ASN A 12 12.39 -22.80 4.28
C ASN A 12 11.88 -21.35 4.07
N PRO A 13 12.43 -20.35 4.77
CA PRO A 13 11.99 -18.96 4.68
C PRO A 13 11.97 -18.40 3.26
N MET A 14 12.98 -18.69 2.43
CA MET A 14 13.05 -18.17 1.05
C MET A 14 11.87 -18.65 0.18
N LYS A 15 11.54 -19.95 0.26
CA LYS A 15 10.43 -20.52 -0.53
C LYS A 15 9.08 -19.96 -0.09
N ILE A 16 8.90 -19.77 1.22
CA ILE A 16 7.65 -19.24 1.80
C ILE A 16 7.48 -17.78 1.42
N ILE A 17 8.52 -16.96 1.60
CA ILE A 17 8.49 -15.53 1.26
C ILE A 17 8.21 -15.35 -0.22
N PHE A 18 8.92 -16.07 -1.10
CA PHE A 18 8.70 -15.98 -2.55
C PHE A 18 7.29 -16.40 -2.95
N GLY A 19 6.82 -17.56 -2.46
CA GLY A 19 5.49 -18.07 -2.76
C GLY A 19 4.35 -17.22 -2.21
N PHE A 20 4.58 -16.47 -1.13
CA PHE A 20 3.60 -15.55 -0.55
C PHE A 20 3.64 -14.17 -1.23
N THR A 21 4.82 -13.71 -1.64
CA THR A 21 5.03 -12.42 -2.33
C THR A 21 4.40 -12.43 -3.72
N LEU A 22 4.53 -13.52 -4.47
CA LEU A 22 4.08 -13.57 -5.87
C LEU A 22 2.57 -13.28 -6.03
N PRO A 23 1.64 -13.92 -5.29
CA PRO A 23 0.21 -13.56 -5.37
C PRO A 23 -0.08 -12.10 -4.99
N ILE A 24 0.64 -11.54 -4.01
CA ILE A 24 0.48 -10.14 -3.60
C ILE A 24 0.97 -9.21 -4.72
N PHE A 25 2.11 -9.52 -5.33
CA PHE A 25 2.64 -8.76 -6.46
C PHE A 25 1.65 -8.76 -7.63
N ILE A 26 1.16 -9.94 -8.01
CA ILE A 26 0.14 -10.07 -9.07
C ILE A 26 -1.10 -9.24 -8.69
N GLY A 27 -1.57 -9.33 -7.45
CA GLY A 27 -2.72 -8.57 -6.98
C GLY A 27 -2.51 -7.05 -7.10
N ASN A 28 -1.37 -6.56 -6.65
CA ASN A 28 -1.00 -5.15 -6.75
C ASN A 28 -0.91 -4.68 -8.21
N VAL A 29 -0.39 -5.52 -9.12
CA VAL A 29 -0.32 -5.20 -10.55
C VAL A 29 -1.72 -5.19 -11.19
N PHE A 30 -2.58 -6.17 -10.88
CA PHE A 30 -3.99 -6.15 -11.29
C PHE A 30 -4.73 -4.93 -10.73
N GLN A 31 -4.40 -4.52 -9.50
CA GLN A 31 -4.93 -3.29 -8.90
C GLN A 31 -4.54 -2.04 -9.71
N GLN A 32 -3.31 -1.97 -10.21
CA GLN A 32 -2.91 -0.88 -11.10
C GLN A 32 -3.61 -0.93 -12.46
N PHE A 33 -3.77 -2.12 -13.03
CA PHE A 33 -4.46 -2.27 -14.32
C PHE A 33 -5.92 -1.85 -14.25
N TYR A 34 -6.66 -2.17 -13.18
CA TYR A 34 -8.04 -1.69 -13.07
C TYR A 34 -8.09 -0.16 -12.88
N ASN A 35 -7.20 0.43 -12.07
CA ASN A 35 -7.14 1.90 -11.93
C ASN A 35 -6.87 2.59 -13.28
N MET A 36 -6.03 1.96 -14.13
CA MET A 36 -5.79 2.45 -15.50
C MET A 36 -7.02 2.27 -16.40
N ALA A 37 -7.70 1.13 -16.31
CA ALA A 37 -8.91 0.87 -17.09
C ALA A 37 -10.01 1.88 -16.77
N ASP A 38 -10.25 2.16 -15.49
CA ASP A 38 -11.24 3.15 -15.03
C ASP A 38 -10.95 4.54 -15.64
N ALA A 39 -9.71 5.01 -15.52
CA ALA A 39 -9.30 6.28 -16.13
C ALA A 39 -9.49 6.31 -17.66
N VAL A 40 -9.19 5.20 -18.36
CA VAL A 40 -9.39 5.10 -19.81
C VAL A 40 -10.88 5.12 -20.18
N ILE A 41 -11.72 4.40 -19.44
CA ILE A 41 -13.17 4.35 -19.70
C ILE A 41 -13.78 5.74 -19.48
N VAL A 42 -13.47 6.41 -18.37
CA VAL A 42 -13.94 7.77 -18.10
C VAL A 42 -13.46 8.74 -19.19
N GLY A 43 -12.17 8.68 -19.56
CA GLY A 43 -11.61 9.54 -20.59
C GLY A 43 -12.25 9.35 -21.97
N LYS A 44 -12.45 8.10 -22.41
CA LYS A 44 -12.99 7.81 -23.73
C LYS A 44 -14.50 8.01 -23.85
N PHE A 45 -15.27 7.64 -22.84
CA PHE A 45 -16.73 7.61 -22.95
C PHE A 45 -17.44 8.83 -22.35
N VAL A 46 -16.78 9.57 -21.44
CA VAL A 46 -17.36 10.78 -20.83
C VAL A 46 -16.68 12.06 -21.34
N GLY A 47 -15.38 12.00 -21.58
CA GLY A 47 -14.60 13.08 -22.16
C GLY A 47 -13.62 13.74 -21.18
N ASN A 48 -12.81 14.66 -21.72
CA ASN A 48 -11.63 15.21 -21.04
C ASN A 48 -11.94 15.95 -19.73
N LYS A 49 -13.10 16.62 -19.62
CA LYS A 49 -13.50 17.31 -18.38
C LYS A 49 -13.74 16.33 -17.23
N ALA A 50 -14.40 15.21 -17.49
CA ALA A 50 -14.65 14.17 -16.49
C ALA A 50 -13.35 13.47 -16.08
N LEU A 51 -12.45 13.21 -17.04
CA LEU A 51 -11.12 12.68 -16.73
C LEU A 51 -10.31 13.66 -15.85
N ALA A 52 -10.35 14.95 -16.14
CA ALA A 52 -9.71 15.98 -15.33
C ALA A 52 -10.30 16.06 -13.91
N ALA A 53 -11.63 15.93 -13.77
CA ALA A 53 -12.31 15.87 -12.48
C ALA A 53 -11.92 14.64 -11.66
N VAL A 54 -11.87 13.45 -12.27
CA VAL A 54 -11.41 12.23 -11.58
C VAL A 54 -9.93 12.36 -11.20
N GLY A 55 -9.10 12.84 -12.12
CA GLY A 55 -7.66 13.06 -11.91
C GLY A 55 -7.37 14.04 -10.76
N SER A 56 -8.11 15.14 -10.64
CA SER A 56 -7.90 16.13 -9.57
C SER A 56 -8.18 15.55 -8.18
N THR A 57 -9.11 14.59 -8.09
CA THR A 57 -9.42 13.89 -6.83
C THR A 57 -8.47 12.74 -6.50
N GLY A 58 -7.56 12.36 -7.41
CA GLY A 58 -6.67 11.21 -7.24
C GLY A 58 -5.78 11.28 -6.00
N THR A 59 -5.29 12.46 -5.63
CA THR A 59 -4.50 12.65 -4.40
C THR A 59 -5.33 12.40 -3.13
N ILE A 60 -6.60 12.81 -3.13
CA ILE A 60 -7.54 12.57 -2.02
C ILE A 60 -7.86 11.07 -1.94
N MET A 61 -8.10 10.43 -3.07
CA MET A 61 -8.29 8.98 -3.14
C MET A 61 -7.10 8.22 -2.57
N PHE A 62 -5.88 8.63 -2.94
CA PHE A 62 -4.65 8.04 -2.41
C PHE A 62 -4.56 8.21 -0.89
N LEU A 63 -4.94 9.37 -0.36
CA LEU A 63 -4.98 9.62 1.08
C LEU A 63 -5.98 8.68 1.78
N ILE A 64 -7.23 8.62 1.29
CA ILE A 64 -8.27 7.73 1.82
C ILE A 64 -7.79 6.27 1.79
N TYR A 65 -7.30 5.82 0.63
CA TYR A 65 -6.77 4.48 0.44
C TYR A 65 -5.61 4.17 1.40
N GLY A 66 -4.66 5.09 1.54
CA GLY A 66 -3.52 4.96 2.45
C GLY A 66 -3.95 4.81 3.91
N PHE A 67 -4.96 5.56 4.35
CA PHE A 67 -5.54 5.40 5.69
C PHE A 67 -6.21 4.03 5.86
N VAL A 68 -7.04 3.61 4.90
CA VAL A 68 -7.73 2.32 4.97
C VAL A 68 -6.73 1.16 5.02
N VAL A 69 -5.74 1.15 4.13
CA VAL A 69 -4.71 0.11 4.09
C VAL A 69 -3.84 0.14 5.33
N GLY A 70 -3.38 1.31 5.76
CA GLY A 70 -2.53 1.46 6.95
C GLY A 70 -3.22 0.98 8.23
N MET A 71 -4.49 1.35 8.44
CA MET A 71 -5.26 0.94 9.61
C MET A 71 -5.55 -0.57 9.59
N THR A 72 -6.06 -1.11 8.48
CA THR A 72 -6.40 -2.54 8.38
C THR A 72 -5.17 -3.45 8.48
N ALA A 73 -4.04 -3.05 7.88
CA ALA A 73 -2.79 -3.78 8.03
C ALA A 73 -2.31 -3.74 9.49
N GLY A 74 -2.33 -2.58 10.15
CA GLY A 74 -1.90 -2.47 11.55
C GLY A 74 -2.78 -3.21 12.55
N PHE A 75 -4.10 -3.24 12.34
CA PHE A 75 -5.03 -3.96 13.21
C PHE A 75 -4.84 -5.48 13.16
N THR A 76 -4.37 -6.00 12.03
CA THR A 76 -4.18 -7.44 11.80
C THR A 76 -2.78 -7.94 12.16
N VAL A 77 -1.83 -7.06 12.50
CA VAL A 77 -0.51 -7.46 13.02
C VAL A 77 -0.66 -8.34 14.26
N LEU A 78 -1.51 -7.94 15.21
CA LEU A 78 -1.72 -8.71 16.44
C LEU A 78 -2.42 -10.05 16.14
N THR A 79 -3.27 -10.11 15.11
CA THR A 79 -3.88 -11.36 14.63
C THR A 79 -2.83 -12.33 14.11
N ALA A 80 -1.87 -11.85 13.31
CA ALA A 80 -0.77 -12.67 12.82
C ALA A 80 0.14 -13.16 13.98
N GLN A 81 0.43 -12.29 14.96
CA GLN A 81 1.18 -12.67 16.16
C GLN A 81 0.45 -13.74 16.99
N LYS A 82 -0.86 -13.58 17.23
CA LYS A 82 -1.64 -14.58 17.98
C LYS A 82 -1.76 -15.90 17.23
N PHE A 83 -1.91 -15.85 15.91
CA PHE A 83 -1.91 -17.03 15.06
C PHE A 83 -0.57 -17.78 15.14
N GLY A 84 0.56 -17.08 14.98
CA GLY A 84 1.89 -17.69 15.09
C GLY A 84 2.23 -18.20 16.50
N ALA A 85 1.61 -17.65 17.55
CA ALA A 85 1.72 -18.16 18.91
C ALA A 85 0.90 -19.43 19.18
N GLY A 86 0.05 -19.87 18.22
CA GLY A 86 -0.92 -20.94 18.42
C GLY A 86 -2.13 -20.56 19.28
N ASP A 87 -2.25 -19.30 19.71
CA ASP A 87 -3.32 -18.79 20.58
C ASP A 87 -4.57 -18.46 19.75
N MET A 88 -5.34 -19.49 19.38
CA MET A 88 -6.53 -19.33 18.52
C MET A 88 -7.65 -18.53 19.19
N LYS A 89 -7.78 -18.59 20.53
CA LYS A 89 -8.77 -17.80 21.26
C LYS A 89 -8.39 -16.32 21.23
N GLY A 90 -7.13 -16.00 21.53
CA GLY A 90 -6.60 -14.64 21.39
C GLY A 90 -6.69 -14.11 19.96
N MET A 91 -6.41 -14.96 18.97
CA MET A 91 -6.52 -14.61 17.55
C MET A 91 -7.97 -14.21 17.20
N ARG A 92 -8.99 -14.98 17.57
CA ARG A 92 -10.40 -14.61 17.34
C ARG A 92 -10.79 -13.29 18.01
N LYS A 93 -10.34 -13.04 19.25
CA LYS A 93 -10.56 -11.74 19.92
C LYS A 93 -9.93 -10.58 19.14
N THR A 94 -8.73 -10.76 18.59
CA THR A 94 -8.10 -9.70 17.78
C THR A 94 -8.84 -9.46 16.46
N VAL A 95 -9.40 -10.49 15.85
CA VAL A 95 -10.23 -10.38 14.63
C VAL A 95 -11.52 -9.60 14.93
N ALA A 96 -12.20 -9.93 16.02
CA ALA A 96 -13.37 -9.19 16.48
C ALA A 96 -13.02 -7.70 16.76
N GLY A 97 -11.92 -7.47 17.47
CA GLY A 97 -11.42 -6.11 17.76
C GLY A 97 -11.09 -5.32 16.50
N ALA A 98 -10.42 -5.95 15.54
CA ALA A 98 -10.09 -5.34 14.25
C ALA A 98 -11.35 -5.00 13.44
N GLY A 99 -12.38 -5.86 13.48
CA GLY A 99 -13.69 -5.61 12.88
C GLY A 99 -14.39 -4.40 13.48
N ILE A 100 -14.50 -4.36 14.81
CA ILE A 100 -15.13 -3.25 15.54
C ILE A 100 -14.37 -1.94 15.29
N LEU A 101 -13.04 -1.93 15.42
CA LEU A 101 -12.23 -0.74 15.16
C LEU A 101 -12.32 -0.29 13.70
N SER A 102 -12.33 -1.22 12.74
CA SER A 102 -12.46 -0.85 11.32
C SER A 102 -13.83 -0.22 11.04
N PHE A 103 -14.90 -0.71 11.66
CA PHE A 103 -16.21 -0.08 11.53
C PHE A 103 -16.23 1.32 12.15
N VAL A 104 -15.74 1.47 13.38
CA VAL A 104 -15.72 2.77 14.09
C VAL A 104 -14.83 3.77 13.36
N VAL A 105 -13.59 3.41 13.04
CA VAL A 105 -12.65 4.29 12.34
C VAL A 105 -13.14 4.57 10.92
N GLY A 106 -13.68 3.57 10.21
CA GLY A 106 -14.23 3.77 8.88
C GLY A 106 -15.40 4.73 8.86
N ALA A 107 -16.32 4.64 9.83
CA ALA A 107 -17.43 5.57 9.99
C ALA A 107 -16.92 6.99 10.32
N LEU A 108 -15.95 7.11 11.23
CA LEU A 108 -15.33 8.40 11.56
C LEU A 108 -14.63 9.03 10.36
N LEU A 109 -13.86 8.25 9.59
CA LEU A 109 -13.21 8.72 8.36
C LEU A 109 -14.24 9.13 7.31
N THR A 110 -15.32 8.37 7.15
CA THR A 110 -16.42 8.70 6.24
C THR A 110 -17.02 10.06 6.58
N ILE A 111 -17.39 10.26 7.85
CA ILE A 111 -17.96 11.53 8.33
C ILE A 111 -16.96 12.67 8.13
N LEU A 112 -15.70 12.46 8.51
CA LEU A 112 -14.65 13.46 8.41
C LEU A 112 -14.43 13.88 6.94
N PHE A 113 -14.22 12.92 6.03
CA PHE A 113 -13.99 13.22 4.63
C PHE A 113 -15.20 13.89 4.00
N MET A 114 -16.42 13.42 4.24
CA MET A 114 -17.63 14.03 3.67
C MET A 114 -17.86 15.47 4.19
N ALA A 115 -17.60 15.73 5.48
CA ALA A 115 -17.77 17.06 6.06
C ALA A 115 -16.71 18.06 5.55
N PHE A 116 -15.46 17.63 5.42
CA PHE A 116 -14.34 18.49 5.02
C PHE A 116 -14.04 18.48 3.51
N MET A 117 -14.80 17.73 2.70
CA MET A 117 -14.49 17.58 1.28
C MET A 117 -14.54 18.88 0.49
N LYS A 118 -15.60 19.67 0.69
CA LYS A 118 -15.79 20.95 0.01
C LYS A 118 -14.64 21.94 0.31
N PRO A 119 -14.30 22.23 1.58
CA PRO A 119 -13.17 23.12 1.87
C PRO A 119 -11.83 22.53 1.39
N LEU A 120 -11.68 21.21 1.38
CA LEU A 120 -10.47 20.57 0.86
C LEU A 120 -10.30 20.76 -0.66
N LEU A 121 -11.38 20.62 -1.45
CA LEU A 121 -11.34 20.90 -2.89
C LEU A 121 -11.09 22.38 -3.21
N ILE A 122 -11.61 23.30 -2.40
CA ILE A 122 -11.34 24.74 -2.51
C ILE A 122 -9.86 25.01 -2.21
N LEU A 123 -9.32 24.41 -1.14
CA LEU A 123 -7.92 24.54 -0.76
C LEU A 123 -6.97 24.01 -1.84
N MET A 124 -7.39 22.97 -2.56
CA MET A 124 -6.66 22.43 -3.71
C MET A 124 -6.75 23.31 -4.98
N ASN A 125 -7.43 24.46 -4.93
CA ASN A 125 -7.69 25.34 -6.07
C ASN A 125 -8.31 24.60 -7.27
N THR A 126 -9.28 23.72 -6.98
CA THR A 126 -9.99 22.97 -8.03
C THR A 126 -10.77 23.94 -8.93
N PRO A 127 -10.53 23.95 -10.26
CA PRO A 127 -11.24 24.83 -11.20
C PRO A 127 -12.76 24.68 -11.15
N SER A 128 -13.48 25.80 -11.34
CA SER A 128 -14.94 25.86 -11.21
C SER A 128 -15.69 25.01 -12.25
N ASP A 129 -15.09 24.78 -13.41
CA ASP A 129 -15.66 24.00 -14.52
C ASP A 129 -15.60 22.48 -14.28
N ILE A 130 -14.77 22.00 -13.35
CA ILE A 130 -14.70 20.58 -12.94
C ILE A 130 -15.10 20.35 -11.47
N PHE A 131 -15.32 21.41 -10.69
CA PHE A 131 -15.56 21.31 -9.25
C PHE A 131 -16.77 20.43 -8.90
N ALA A 132 -17.89 20.59 -9.62
CA ALA A 132 -19.13 19.85 -9.35
C ALA A 132 -18.97 18.34 -9.58
N ASP A 133 -18.25 17.95 -10.62
CA ASP A 133 -17.97 16.56 -10.95
C ASP A 133 -16.98 15.95 -9.95
N ALA A 134 -15.88 16.67 -9.67
CA ALA A 134 -14.89 16.26 -8.67
C ALA A 134 -15.52 16.08 -7.28
N TYR A 135 -16.36 17.02 -6.85
CA TYR A 135 -17.08 16.96 -5.57
C TYR A 135 -18.04 15.78 -5.51
N SER A 136 -18.86 15.58 -6.56
CA SER A 136 -19.81 14.47 -6.59
C SER A 136 -19.09 13.11 -6.56
N TYR A 137 -18.02 12.99 -7.35
CA TYR A 137 -17.20 11.79 -7.43
C TYR A 137 -16.62 11.40 -6.08
N ILE A 138 -15.94 12.34 -5.42
CA ILE A 138 -15.22 12.06 -4.18
C ILE A 138 -16.18 11.91 -2.98
N MET A 139 -17.37 12.51 -3.02
CA MET A 139 -18.42 12.29 -2.02
C MET A 139 -18.93 10.83 -2.06
N ILE A 140 -19.14 10.28 -3.27
CA ILE A 140 -19.53 8.88 -3.44
C ILE A 140 -18.44 7.95 -2.93
N VAL A 141 -17.19 8.22 -3.29
CA VAL A 141 -16.02 7.44 -2.84
C VAL A 141 -15.87 7.50 -1.33
N SER A 142 -16.06 8.67 -0.72
CA SER A 142 -16.01 8.84 0.73
C SER A 142 -17.12 8.05 1.43
N GLY A 143 -18.33 8.02 0.88
CA GLY A 143 -19.41 7.16 1.36
C GLY A 143 -19.09 5.66 1.25
N GLY A 144 -18.21 5.28 0.32
CA GLY A 144 -17.74 3.91 0.11
C GLY A 144 -16.60 3.45 1.03
N ILE A 145 -16.08 4.30 1.92
CA ILE A 145 -14.93 3.97 2.79
C ILE A 145 -15.19 2.71 3.62
N LEU A 146 -16.43 2.50 4.10
CA LEU A 146 -16.79 1.29 4.85
C LEU A 146 -16.68 0.01 4.02
N ALA A 147 -17.08 0.05 2.75
CA ALA A 147 -16.93 -1.09 1.83
C ALA A 147 -15.44 -1.38 1.57
N GLN A 148 -14.65 -0.33 1.38
CA GLN A 148 -13.20 -0.44 1.21
C GLN A 148 -12.51 -1.01 2.46
N MET A 149 -12.92 -0.56 3.65
CA MET A 149 -12.42 -1.09 4.93
C MET A 149 -12.77 -2.56 5.10
N LEU A 150 -14.00 -2.97 4.76
CA LEU A 150 -14.43 -4.36 4.84
C LEU A 150 -13.52 -5.27 4.00
N TYR A 151 -13.36 -4.96 2.71
CA TYR A 151 -12.52 -5.76 1.83
C TYR A 151 -11.04 -5.78 2.29
N ASN A 152 -10.47 -4.63 2.63
CA ASN A 152 -9.07 -4.54 3.05
C ASN A 152 -8.81 -5.22 4.39
N LEU A 153 -9.75 -5.16 5.33
CA LEU A 153 -9.66 -5.85 6.61
C LEU A 153 -9.65 -7.36 6.39
N LEU A 154 -10.62 -7.91 5.65
CA LEU A 154 -10.72 -9.35 5.40
C LEU A 154 -9.51 -9.86 4.63
N SER A 155 -9.05 -9.12 3.64
CA SER A 155 -7.80 -9.42 2.91
C SER A 155 -6.58 -9.41 3.83
N SER A 156 -6.52 -8.49 4.79
CA SER A 156 -5.43 -8.42 5.76
C SER A 156 -5.50 -9.53 6.81
N ILE A 157 -6.70 -9.95 7.22
CA ILE A 157 -6.91 -11.12 8.09
C ILE A 157 -6.45 -12.39 7.37
N LEU A 158 -6.89 -12.62 6.13
CA LEU A 158 -6.46 -13.78 5.34
C LEU A 158 -4.94 -13.83 5.19
N ARG A 159 -4.32 -12.67 4.91
CA ARG A 159 -2.85 -12.55 4.87
C ARG A 159 -2.22 -12.85 6.22
N ALA A 160 -2.77 -12.32 7.32
CA ALA A 160 -2.29 -12.58 8.69
C ALA A 160 -2.31 -14.09 9.03
N LEU A 161 -3.24 -14.85 8.45
CA LEU A 161 -3.34 -16.31 8.58
C LEU A 161 -2.43 -17.08 7.59
N GLY A 162 -1.68 -16.40 6.73
CA GLY A 162 -0.78 -17.02 5.75
C GLY A 162 -1.42 -17.36 4.41
N ASN A 163 -2.58 -16.77 4.08
CA ASN A 163 -3.22 -16.92 2.77
C ASN A 163 -3.16 -15.64 1.93
N SER A 164 -2.31 -15.61 0.91
CA SER A 164 -2.23 -14.52 -0.07
C SER A 164 -2.99 -14.79 -1.38
N LYS A 165 -3.45 -16.03 -1.60
CA LYS A 165 -4.11 -16.43 -2.85
C LYS A 165 -5.60 -16.06 -2.88
N LEU A 166 -6.31 -16.25 -1.78
CA LEU A 166 -7.74 -15.91 -1.71
C LEU A 166 -7.99 -14.42 -1.89
N PRO A 167 -7.26 -13.50 -1.20
CA PRO A 167 -7.41 -12.07 -1.47
C PRO A 167 -7.20 -11.70 -2.94
N LEU A 168 -6.22 -12.33 -3.61
CA LEU A 168 -5.98 -12.12 -5.03
C LEU A 168 -7.19 -12.51 -5.89
N VAL A 169 -7.81 -13.66 -5.64
CA VAL A 169 -8.98 -14.11 -6.40
C VAL A 169 -10.14 -13.12 -6.25
N PHE A 170 -10.42 -12.67 -5.02
CA PHE A 170 -11.46 -11.66 -4.79
C PHE A 170 -11.13 -10.31 -5.43
N LEU A 171 -9.85 -9.91 -5.44
CA LEU A 171 -9.42 -8.69 -6.13
C LEU A 171 -9.67 -8.77 -7.64
N ILE A 172 -9.37 -9.91 -8.26
CA ILE A 172 -9.60 -10.11 -9.71
C ILE A 172 -11.10 -10.07 -10.01
N ILE A 173 -11.92 -10.74 -9.19
CA ILE A 173 -13.39 -10.66 -9.31
C ILE A 173 -13.87 -9.22 -9.15
N SER A 174 -13.33 -8.48 -8.18
CA SER A 174 -13.63 -7.06 -7.97
C SER A 174 -13.30 -6.23 -9.21
N ALA A 175 -12.12 -6.42 -9.78
CA ALA A 175 -11.65 -5.66 -10.94
C ALA A 175 -12.51 -5.94 -12.18
N LEU A 176 -12.83 -7.21 -12.44
CA LEU A 176 -13.71 -7.58 -13.56
C LEU A 176 -15.12 -7.03 -13.37
N LEU A 177 -15.68 -7.15 -12.16
CA LEU A 177 -16.99 -6.59 -11.83
C LEU A 177 -16.99 -5.07 -11.99
N ASN A 178 -15.93 -4.38 -11.54
CA ASN A 178 -15.80 -2.94 -11.68
C ASN A 178 -15.82 -2.52 -13.15
N ILE A 179 -15.03 -3.13 -14.02
CA ILE A 179 -15.01 -2.82 -15.47
C ILE A 179 -16.40 -3.00 -16.10
N VAL A 180 -17.11 -4.08 -15.75
CA VAL A 180 -18.48 -4.31 -16.25
C VAL A 180 -19.43 -3.23 -15.75
N LEU A 181 -19.36 -2.89 -14.46
CA LEU A 181 -20.19 -1.84 -13.87
C LEU A 181 -19.86 -0.45 -14.43
N ASP A 182 -18.60 -0.16 -14.72
CA ASP A 182 -18.17 1.10 -15.35
C ASP A 182 -18.86 1.23 -16.71
N LEU A 183 -18.82 0.20 -17.55
CA LEU A 183 -19.51 0.21 -18.85
C LEU A 183 -21.03 0.40 -18.68
N VAL A 184 -21.64 -0.26 -17.70
CA VAL A 184 -23.09 -0.14 -17.46
C VAL A 184 -23.47 1.25 -16.97
N PHE A 185 -22.78 1.80 -15.97
CA PHE A 185 -23.12 3.11 -15.39
C PHE A 185 -22.69 4.29 -16.25
N ILE A 186 -21.55 4.17 -16.93
CA ILE A 186 -21.00 5.25 -17.77
C ILE A 186 -21.66 5.24 -19.14
N VAL A 187 -21.67 4.09 -19.84
CA VAL A 187 -22.20 3.99 -21.21
C VAL A 187 -23.70 3.77 -21.21
N GLY A 188 -24.21 2.88 -20.36
CA GLY A 188 -25.63 2.54 -20.32
C GLY A 188 -26.51 3.61 -19.66
N PHE A 189 -26.12 4.06 -18.46
CA PHE A 189 -26.91 5.03 -17.69
C PHE A 189 -26.48 6.49 -17.87
N GLY A 190 -25.37 6.76 -18.57
CA GLY A 190 -24.89 8.12 -18.80
C GLY A 190 -24.49 8.88 -17.52
N MET A 191 -24.15 8.17 -16.43
CA MET A 191 -23.85 8.79 -15.12
C MET A 191 -22.49 9.51 -15.08
N GLY A 192 -21.74 9.49 -16.18
CA GLY A 192 -20.44 10.16 -16.32
C GLY A 192 -19.44 9.72 -15.24
N ALA A 193 -18.64 10.65 -14.72
CA ALA A 193 -17.67 10.39 -13.66
C ALA A 193 -18.30 9.77 -12.39
N LYS A 194 -19.54 10.16 -12.04
CA LYS A 194 -20.24 9.59 -10.87
C LYS A 194 -20.46 8.09 -11.02
N GLY A 195 -20.68 7.62 -12.26
CA GLY A 195 -20.82 6.20 -12.59
C GLY A 195 -19.59 5.39 -12.20
N ALA A 196 -18.39 5.88 -12.51
CA ALA A 196 -17.11 5.25 -12.14
C ALA A 196 -16.94 5.12 -10.61
N ALA A 197 -17.27 6.18 -9.86
CA ALA A 197 -17.22 6.13 -8.39
C ALA A 197 -18.19 5.09 -7.83
N VAL A 198 -19.44 5.05 -8.32
CA VAL A 198 -20.45 4.09 -7.86
C VAL A 198 -20.02 2.65 -8.19
N ALA A 199 -19.54 2.41 -9.41
CA ALA A 199 -19.03 1.11 -9.84
C ALA A 199 -17.89 0.63 -8.93
N THR A 200 -16.95 1.51 -8.59
CA THR A 200 -15.83 1.21 -7.69
C THR A 200 -16.32 0.81 -6.30
N VAL A 201 -17.24 1.59 -5.72
CA VAL A 201 -17.78 1.32 -4.37
C VAL A 201 -18.56 0.01 -4.34
N ILE A 202 -19.39 -0.25 -5.35
CA ILE A 202 -20.15 -1.51 -5.46
C ILE A 202 -19.19 -2.69 -5.63
N ALA A 203 -18.19 -2.60 -6.50
CA ALA A 203 -17.24 -3.68 -6.74
C ALA A 203 -16.46 -4.05 -5.46
N GLN A 204 -15.99 -3.05 -4.70
CA GLN A 204 -15.31 -3.27 -3.43
C GLN A 204 -16.26 -3.85 -2.37
N GLY A 205 -17.50 -3.36 -2.30
CA GLY A 205 -18.52 -3.85 -1.38
C GLY A 205 -18.88 -5.31 -1.64
N VAL A 206 -19.16 -5.66 -2.91
CA VAL A 206 -19.43 -7.03 -3.33
C VAL A 206 -18.24 -7.94 -3.02
N SER A 207 -17.01 -7.49 -3.29
CA SER A 207 -15.81 -8.28 -3.00
C SER A 207 -15.57 -8.48 -1.51
N GLY A 208 -15.83 -7.46 -0.69
CA GLY A 208 -15.82 -7.58 0.76
C GLY A 208 -16.86 -8.56 1.29
N ILE A 209 -18.09 -8.49 0.77
CA ILE A 209 -19.20 -9.40 1.14
C ILE A 209 -18.91 -10.84 0.71
N LEU A 210 -18.45 -11.06 -0.52
CA LEU A 210 -18.07 -12.38 -1.01
C LEU A 210 -16.91 -12.98 -0.21
N CYS A 211 -15.91 -12.16 0.11
CA CYS A 211 -14.80 -12.58 0.97
C CYS A 211 -15.30 -12.96 2.38
N LEU A 212 -16.26 -12.21 2.94
CA LEU A 212 -16.85 -12.50 4.24
C LEU A 212 -17.62 -13.82 4.22
N PHE A 213 -18.51 -14.03 3.24
CA PHE A 213 -19.24 -15.29 3.10
C PHE A 213 -18.32 -16.47 2.91
N TYR A 214 -17.24 -16.32 2.13
CA TYR A 214 -16.26 -17.38 1.96
C TYR A 214 -15.53 -17.71 3.29
N ILE A 215 -15.13 -16.69 4.06
CA ILE A 215 -14.52 -16.89 5.38
C ILE A 215 -15.47 -17.65 6.30
N ILE A 216 -16.74 -17.26 6.35
CA ILE A 216 -17.78 -17.93 7.16
C ILE A 216 -18.01 -19.37 6.66
N ALA A 217 -17.99 -19.63 5.36
CA ALA A 217 -18.28 -20.97 4.83
C ALA A 217 -17.09 -21.94 4.90
N LYS A 218 -15.85 -21.45 4.74
CA LYS A 218 -14.68 -22.29 4.45
C LYS A 218 -13.53 -22.15 5.44
N ILE A 219 -13.56 -21.20 6.38
CA ILE A 219 -12.47 -20.95 7.33
C ILE A 219 -12.98 -21.01 8.78
N PRO A 220 -13.18 -22.23 9.34
CA PRO A 220 -13.75 -22.40 10.67
C PRO A 220 -12.95 -21.75 11.80
N ILE A 221 -11.64 -21.60 11.60
CA ILE A 221 -10.74 -21.00 12.60
C ILE A 221 -11.08 -19.51 12.86
N LEU A 222 -11.78 -18.85 11.92
CA LEU A 222 -12.23 -17.46 12.01
C LEU A 222 -13.68 -17.33 12.53
N HIS A 223 -14.36 -18.43 12.86
CA HIS A 223 -15.71 -18.37 13.43
C HIS A 223 -15.68 -17.76 14.83
N LEU A 224 -16.15 -16.53 14.93
CA LEU A 224 -16.25 -15.79 16.19
C LEU A 224 -17.30 -16.41 17.09
N LYS A 225 -16.94 -16.66 18.35
CA LYS A 225 -17.89 -17.02 19.40
C LYS A 225 -18.34 -15.76 20.13
N ARG A 226 -19.49 -15.82 20.81
CA ARG A 226 -20.03 -14.69 21.58
C ARG A 226 -19.04 -14.18 22.65
N GLU A 227 -18.26 -15.08 23.24
CA GLU A 227 -17.17 -14.76 24.18
C GLU A 227 -15.99 -14.01 23.55
N ASP A 228 -15.79 -14.13 22.24
CA ASP A 228 -14.68 -13.48 21.53
C ASP A 228 -14.98 -11.99 21.26
N LEU A 229 -16.23 -11.56 21.43
CA LEU A 229 -16.64 -10.14 21.35
C LEU A 229 -16.20 -9.33 22.57
N ASP A 230 -15.86 -9.99 23.68
CA ASP A 230 -15.16 -9.34 24.79
C ASP A 230 -13.64 -9.28 24.49
N VAL A 231 -13.29 -8.26 23.70
CA VAL A 231 -11.95 -8.04 23.15
C VAL A 231 -10.97 -7.53 24.22
N GLY A 232 -11.47 -6.77 25.21
CA GLY A 232 -10.64 -6.10 26.22
C GLY A 232 -9.89 -4.86 25.69
N SER A 233 -9.80 -3.83 26.53
CA SER A 233 -9.21 -2.51 26.20
C SER A 233 -7.76 -2.58 25.70
N THR A 234 -6.97 -3.53 26.19
CA THR A 234 -5.57 -3.72 25.81
C THR A 234 -5.39 -4.07 24.34
N ILE A 235 -6.26 -4.93 23.77
CA ILE A 235 -6.18 -5.31 22.35
C ILE A 235 -6.47 -4.10 21.48
N TYR A 236 -7.52 -3.32 21.79
CA TYR A 236 -7.84 -2.09 21.07
C TYR A 236 -6.70 -1.08 21.10
N LYS A 237 -6.11 -0.84 22.29
CA LYS A 237 -4.98 0.09 22.45
C LYS A 237 -3.77 -0.35 21.61
N ASN A 238 -3.47 -1.64 21.59
CA ASN A 238 -2.35 -2.17 20.80
C ASN A 238 -2.61 -2.07 19.29
N GLN A 239 -3.83 -2.40 18.84
CA GLN A 239 -4.22 -2.26 17.43
C GLN A 239 -4.14 -0.80 16.96
N LEU A 240 -4.65 0.15 17.74
CA LEU A 240 -4.55 1.58 17.42
C LEU A 240 -3.10 2.08 17.44
N ARG A 241 -2.29 1.63 18.40
CA ARG A 241 -0.86 1.99 18.50
C ARG A 241 -0.04 1.54 17.30
N ILE A 242 -0.47 0.50 16.58
CA ILE A 242 0.19 0.02 15.36
C ILE A 242 -0.47 0.64 14.11
N GLY A 243 -1.80 0.61 14.04
CA GLY A 243 -2.57 1.07 12.88
C GLY A 243 -2.45 2.57 12.60
N VAL A 244 -2.58 3.42 13.62
CA VAL A 244 -2.55 4.88 13.42
C VAL A 244 -1.20 5.35 12.84
N PRO A 245 -0.04 4.94 13.38
CA PRO A 245 1.24 5.28 12.75
C PRO A 245 1.41 4.74 11.33
N MET A 246 0.88 3.54 11.04
CA MET A 246 0.92 2.96 9.68
C MET A 246 0.06 3.77 8.70
N ALA A 247 -1.11 4.24 9.11
CA ALA A 247 -1.96 5.10 8.29
C ALA A 247 -1.33 6.48 8.04
N LEU A 248 -0.79 7.11 9.08
CA LEU A 248 -0.11 8.41 8.97
C LEU A 248 1.13 8.34 8.07
N GLN A 249 1.82 7.20 8.03
CA GLN A 249 2.97 7.00 7.16
C GLN A 249 2.64 7.17 5.67
N TYR A 250 1.48 6.69 5.21
CA TYR A 250 1.04 6.92 3.83
C TYR A 250 0.78 8.41 3.56
N SER A 251 0.26 9.14 4.55
CA SER A 251 0.08 10.59 4.46
C SER A 251 1.41 11.34 4.33
N ILE A 252 2.42 10.94 5.11
CA ILE A 252 3.78 11.50 5.03
C ILE A 252 4.38 11.28 3.62
N THR A 253 4.14 10.10 3.04
CA THR A 253 4.60 9.76 1.68
C THR A 253 3.91 10.63 0.63
N ALA A 254 2.61 10.90 0.79
CA ALA A 254 1.86 11.80 -0.08
C ALA A 254 2.41 13.24 -0.03
N ILE A 255 2.66 13.76 1.18
CA ILE A 255 3.26 15.09 1.36
C ILE A 255 4.63 15.17 0.67
N GLY A 256 5.48 14.16 0.84
CA GLY A 256 6.79 14.14 0.19
C GLY A 256 6.70 14.14 -1.34
N THR A 257 5.69 13.49 -1.90
CA THR A 257 5.46 13.48 -3.36
C THR A 257 5.01 14.87 -3.86
N MET A 258 4.16 15.57 -3.10
CA MET A 258 3.76 16.94 -3.42
C MET A 258 4.95 17.92 -3.42
N MET A 259 5.92 17.74 -2.51
CA MET A 259 7.13 18.57 -2.50
C MET A 259 7.96 18.42 -3.79
N VAL A 260 8.15 17.17 -4.25
CA VAL A 260 8.86 16.90 -5.51
C VAL A 260 8.10 17.50 -6.69
N GLN A 261 6.77 17.35 -6.71
CA GLN A 261 5.91 17.92 -7.76
C GLN A 261 6.03 19.45 -7.83
N SER A 262 6.05 20.13 -6.70
CA SER A 262 6.24 21.59 -6.64
C SER A 262 7.58 22.01 -7.26
N SER A 263 8.67 21.31 -6.95
CA SER A 263 9.98 21.56 -7.57
C SER A 263 9.97 21.32 -9.08
N LEU A 264 9.27 20.29 -9.57
CA LEU A 264 9.15 20.01 -11.00
C LEU A 264 8.37 21.10 -11.73
N ASN A 265 7.34 21.67 -11.12
CA ASN A 265 6.54 22.73 -11.73
C ASN A 265 7.37 23.98 -12.04
N ILE A 266 8.43 24.25 -11.26
CA ILE A 266 9.39 25.34 -11.53
C ILE A 266 10.24 25.07 -12.78
N LEU A 267 10.47 23.79 -13.10
CA LEU A 267 11.30 23.37 -14.23
C LEU A 267 10.56 23.34 -15.57
N GLY A 268 9.23 23.47 -15.57
CA GLY A 268 8.39 23.53 -16.77
C GLY A 268 7.59 22.26 -17.06
N SER A 269 6.53 22.41 -17.85
CA SER A 269 5.52 21.38 -18.12
C SER A 269 6.07 20.13 -18.81
N THR A 270 7.06 20.26 -19.70
CA THR A 270 7.70 19.13 -20.39
C THR A 270 8.36 18.16 -19.40
N LEU A 271 9.07 18.69 -18.40
CA LEU A 271 9.75 17.88 -17.38
C LEU A 271 8.77 17.27 -16.37
N VAL A 272 7.66 17.95 -16.10
CA VAL A 272 6.52 17.41 -15.34
C VAL A 272 5.89 16.22 -16.07
N ALA A 273 5.65 16.35 -17.38
CA ALA A 273 5.10 15.27 -18.20
C ALA A 273 6.06 14.06 -18.23
N ALA A 274 7.35 14.30 -18.45
CA ALA A 274 8.38 13.26 -18.40
C ALA A 274 8.42 12.54 -17.05
N TYR A 275 8.42 13.28 -15.93
CA TYR A 275 8.40 12.70 -14.60
C TYR A 275 7.13 11.87 -14.35
N THR A 276 5.97 12.35 -14.80
CA THR A 276 4.69 11.65 -14.63
C THR A 276 4.69 10.33 -15.39
N ALA A 277 5.13 10.33 -16.65
CA ALA A 277 5.25 9.12 -17.46
C ALA A 277 6.23 8.13 -16.84
N ALA A 278 7.40 8.61 -16.41
CA ALA A 278 8.42 7.78 -15.77
C ALA A 278 7.95 7.22 -14.41
N GLY A 279 7.20 8.01 -13.64
CA GLY A 279 6.60 7.59 -12.38
C GLY A 279 5.56 6.49 -12.54
N LYS A 280 4.82 6.44 -13.66
CA LYS A 280 3.91 5.31 -13.97
C LYS A 280 4.69 4.02 -14.22
N ILE A 281 5.81 4.09 -14.94
CA ILE A 281 6.69 2.94 -15.18
C ILE A 281 7.29 2.46 -13.86
N GLU A 282 7.80 3.38 -13.04
CA GLU A 282 8.30 3.09 -11.69
C GLU A 282 7.21 2.43 -10.83
N GLN A 283 5.98 2.95 -10.83
CA GLN A 283 4.90 2.48 -9.98
C GLN A 283 4.59 0.99 -10.22
N VAL A 284 4.70 0.50 -11.45
CA VAL A 284 4.50 -0.92 -11.78
C VAL A 284 5.65 -1.77 -11.22
N VAL A 285 6.89 -1.37 -11.48
CA VAL A 285 8.08 -2.14 -11.05
C VAL A 285 8.24 -2.15 -9.52
N THR A 286 7.83 -1.07 -8.86
CA THR A 286 7.93 -0.95 -7.40
C THR A 286 6.85 -1.74 -6.64
N GLN A 287 5.80 -2.24 -7.31
CA GLN A 287 4.80 -3.11 -6.66
C GLN A 287 5.40 -4.37 -6.04
N ALA A 288 6.51 -4.87 -6.59
CA ALA A 288 7.23 -6.01 -6.02
C ALA A 288 7.79 -5.71 -4.64
N TYR A 289 8.34 -4.50 -4.42
CA TYR A 289 8.85 -4.09 -3.11
C TYR A 289 7.72 -3.97 -2.08
N VAL A 290 6.57 -3.44 -2.49
CA VAL A 290 5.37 -3.38 -1.65
C VAL A 290 4.89 -4.79 -1.27
N ALA A 291 4.91 -5.72 -2.23
CA ALA A 291 4.54 -7.12 -1.99
C ALA A 291 5.52 -7.84 -1.06
N MET A 292 6.83 -7.61 -1.22
CA MET A 292 7.87 -8.11 -0.31
C MET A 292 7.70 -7.53 1.10
N GLY A 293 7.41 -6.24 1.21
CA GLY A 293 7.12 -5.58 2.49
C GLY A 293 5.93 -6.21 3.20
N THR A 294 4.79 -6.33 2.51
CA THR A 294 3.56 -6.96 3.06
C THR A 294 3.81 -8.41 3.51
N THR A 295 4.61 -9.14 2.72
CA THR A 295 5.03 -10.51 3.06
C THR A 295 5.89 -10.53 4.32
N MET A 296 6.88 -9.63 4.42
CA MET A 296 7.76 -9.52 5.57
C MET A 296 7.00 -9.12 6.83
N ALA A 297 6.00 -8.23 6.75
CA ALA A 297 5.13 -7.88 7.87
C ALA A 297 4.42 -9.13 8.44
N THR A 298 3.82 -9.93 7.56
CA THR A 298 3.11 -11.15 7.96
C THR A 298 4.06 -12.19 8.55
N TYR A 299 5.18 -12.44 7.86
CA TYR A 299 6.18 -13.41 8.29
C TYR A 299 6.80 -13.01 9.65
N ALA A 300 7.19 -11.75 9.80
CA ALA A 300 7.73 -11.23 11.05
C ALA A 300 6.70 -11.32 12.18
N ALA A 301 5.45 -10.98 11.92
CA ALA A 301 4.38 -11.04 12.91
C ALA A 301 4.12 -12.47 13.41
N GLN A 302 3.98 -13.46 12.52
CA GLN A 302 3.78 -14.85 12.93
C GLN A 302 4.97 -15.39 13.74
N ASN A 303 6.20 -15.14 13.28
CA ASN A 303 7.40 -15.63 13.97
C ASN A 303 7.66 -14.87 15.30
N MET A 304 7.24 -13.61 15.41
CA MET A 304 7.21 -12.86 16.67
C MET A 304 6.23 -13.49 17.67
N GLY A 305 5.05 -13.89 17.18
CA GLY A 305 4.07 -14.66 17.93
C GLY A 305 4.61 -16.00 18.45
N ALA A 306 5.29 -16.74 17.58
CA ALA A 306 5.92 -18.02 17.92
C ALA A 306 7.12 -17.87 18.88
N GLY A 307 7.66 -16.66 19.05
CA GLY A 307 8.87 -16.40 19.84
C GLY A 307 10.17 -16.86 19.16
N SER A 308 10.13 -17.15 17.85
CA SER A 308 11.27 -17.67 17.08
C SER A 308 12.12 -16.54 16.50
N VAL A 309 12.92 -15.90 17.34
CA VAL A 309 13.78 -14.76 16.96
C VAL A 309 14.76 -15.12 15.84
N LYS A 310 15.28 -16.34 15.84
CA LYS A 310 16.16 -16.87 14.79
C LYS A 310 15.47 -16.83 13.42
N ARG A 311 14.24 -17.33 13.34
CA ARG A 311 13.45 -17.33 12.10
C ARG A 311 13.13 -15.94 11.60
N ILE A 312 12.87 -14.97 12.50
CA ILE A 312 12.70 -13.56 12.12
C ILE A 312 13.95 -13.08 11.38
N ARG A 313 15.14 -13.32 11.96
CA ARG A 313 16.44 -12.92 11.41
C ARG A 313 16.72 -13.58 10.05
N GLU A 314 16.41 -14.88 9.93
CA GLU A 314 16.50 -15.62 8.65
C GLU A 314 15.53 -15.09 7.60
N GLY A 315 14.31 -14.72 7.99
CA GLY A 315 13.30 -14.12 7.12
C GLY A 315 13.74 -12.77 6.55
N PHE A 316 14.27 -11.88 7.40
CA PHE A 316 14.83 -10.61 6.93
C PHE A 316 16.00 -10.84 5.97
N LYS A 317 16.92 -11.76 6.27
CA LYS A 317 18.03 -12.10 5.37
C LYS A 317 17.52 -12.64 4.02
N ALA A 318 16.60 -13.59 4.05
CA ALA A 318 16.00 -14.18 2.86
C ALA A 318 15.27 -13.14 1.99
N CYS A 319 14.43 -12.31 2.61
CA CYS A 319 13.69 -11.27 1.91
C CYS A 319 14.62 -10.22 1.32
N THR A 320 15.66 -9.80 2.04
CA THR A 320 16.67 -8.86 1.53
C THR A 320 17.44 -9.44 0.34
N VAL A 321 17.83 -10.72 0.37
CA VAL A 321 18.48 -11.37 -0.78
C VAL A 321 17.56 -11.39 -2.01
N ILE A 322 16.29 -11.78 -1.83
CA ILE A 322 15.30 -11.76 -2.91
C ILE A 322 15.12 -10.32 -3.44
N GLY A 323 15.03 -9.35 -2.55
CA GLY A 323 14.91 -7.92 -2.87
C GLY A 323 16.09 -7.41 -3.68
N VAL A 324 17.33 -7.71 -3.28
CA VAL A 324 18.55 -7.30 -4.00
C VAL A 324 18.62 -7.94 -5.38
N VAL A 325 18.34 -9.24 -5.50
CA VAL A 325 18.30 -9.93 -6.81
C VAL A 325 17.27 -9.29 -7.71
N TYR A 326 16.05 -9.06 -7.20
CA TYR A 326 15.01 -8.37 -7.95
C TYR A 326 15.42 -6.94 -8.33
N SER A 327 16.07 -6.20 -7.43
CA SER A 327 16.57 -4.85 -7.71
C SER A 327 17.55 -4.80 -8.87
N PHE A 328 18.47 -5.76 -8.96
CA PHE A 328 19.39 -5.84 -10.12
C PHE A 328 18.64 -6.14 -11.42
N VAL A 329 17.70 -7.09 -11.40
CA VAL A 329 16.89 -7.43 -12.58
C VAL A 329 16.02 -6.25 -13.01
N ALA A 330 15.35 -5.61 -12.06
CA ALA A 330 14.49 -4.46 -12.27
C ALA A 330 15.28 -3.24 -12.76
N ALA A 331 16.45 -2.96 -12.19
CA ALA A 331 17.33 -1.88 -12.62
C ALA A 331 17.84 -2.13 -14.04
N GLY A 332 18.33 -3.35 -14.33
CA GLY A 332 18.76 -3.72 -15.68
C GLY A 332 17.65 -3.55 -16.71
N PHE A 333 16.43 -3.98 -16.39
CA PHE A 333 15.26 -3.83 -17.26
C PHE A 333 14.87 -2.36 -17.47
N ILE A 334 14.73 -1.58 -16.39
CA ILE A 334 14.32 -0.17 -16.48
C ILE A 334 15.37 0.69 -17.18
N MET A 335 16.66 0.46 -16.93
CA MET A 335 17.75 1.25 -17.52
C MET A 335 18.00 0.98 -19.00
N THR A 336 17.51 -0.15 -19.53
CA THR A 336 17.70 -0.56 -20.93
C THR A 336 16.43 -0.40 -21.77
N VAL A 337 15.31 -0.93 -21.27
CA VAL A 337 14.02 -1.01 -21.99
C VAL A 337 13.03 0.06 -21.50
N GLY A 338 13.22 0.59 -20.29
CA GLY A 338 12.25 1.46 -19.64
C GLY A 338 11.87 2.71 -20.46
N LYS A 339 12.81 3.31 -21.20
CA LYS A 339 12.52 4.47 -22.07
C LYS A 339 11.51 4.14 -23.18
N TYR A 340 11.45 2.91 -23.68
CA TYR A 340 10.49 2.50 -24.71
C TYR A 340 9.10 2.23 -24.12
N MET A 341 9.01 1.99 -22.81
CA MET A 341 7.71 1.89 -22.15
C MET A 341 6.98 3.23 -22.12
N THR A 342 7.66 4.35 -22.37
CA THR A 342 7.03 5.67 -22.50
C THR A 342 5.98 5.70 -23.62
N TYR A 343 6.17 4.94 -24.71
CA TYR A 343 5.18 4.80 -25.78
C TYR A 343 3.84 4.19 -25.32
N LEU A 344 3.83 3.45 -24.20
CA LEU A 344 2.60 2.88 -23.64
C LEU A 344 1.76 3.93 -22.90
N PHE A 345 2.37 5.02 -22.45
CA PHE A 345 1.72 6.01 -21.58
C PHE A 345 1.56 7.39 -22.23
N VAL A 346 2.34 7.69 -23.27
CA VAL A 346 2.34 8.98 -23.94
C VAL A 346 2.31 8.74 -25.45
N SER A 347 1.44 9.48 -26.15
CA SER A 347 1.23 9.36 -27.60
C SER A 347 1.70 10.59 -28.39
N GLU A 348 1.64 11.77 -27.78
CA GLU A 348 2.12 13.04 -28.34
C GLU A 348 3.44 13.45 -27.67
N ASP A 349 4.37 14.05 -28.39
CA ASP A 349 5.64 14.58 -27.86
C ASP A 349 6.56 13.55 -27.15
N VAL A 350 6.38 12.25 -27.42
CA VAL A 350 7.20 11.18 -26.82
C VAL A 350 8.69 11.44 -27.04
N ASP A 351 9.07 11.84 -28.25
CA ASP A 351 10.47 12.10 -28.60
C ASP A 351 11.07 13.28 -27.80
N ILE A 352 10.23 14.22 -27.37
CA ILE A 352 10.63 15.39 -26.57
C ILE A 352 10.89 14.98 -25.11
N ILE A 353 10.06 14.10 -24.56
CA ILE A 353 10.15 13.70 -23.14
C ILE A 353 11.01 12.46 -22.90
N MET A 354 11.26 11.63 -23.92
CA MET A 354 11.88 10.31 -23.76
C MET A 354 13.29 10.38 -23.17
N ASN A 355 14.07 11.41 -23.50
CA ASN A 355 15.40 11.62 -22.89
C ASN A 355 15.29 11.95 -21.39
N SER A 356 14.35 12.81 -21.01
CA SER A 356 14.07 13.13 -19.60
C SER A 356 13.57 11.91 -18.82
N VAL A 357 12.71 11.08 -19.45
CA VAL A 357 12.28 9.80 -18.86
C VAL A 357 13.47 8.88 -18.64
N ASP A 358 14.35 8.73 -19.62
CA ASP A 358 15.55 7.89 -19.52
C ASP A 358 16.48 8.34 -18.38
N ILE A 359 16.70 9.65 -18.25
CA ILE A 359 17.45 10.23 -17.12
C ILE A 359 16.81 9.85 -15.78
N TYR A 360 15.50 10.02 -15.64
CA TYR A 360 14.80 9.69 -14.41
C TYR A 360 14.93 8.20 -14.07
N LEU A 361 14.64 7.32 -15.04
CA LEU A 361 14.67 5.87 -14.88
C LEU A 361 16.06 5.35 -14.48
N LYS A 362 17.13 5.93 -15.05
CA LYS A 362 18.51 5.63 -14.66
C LYS A 362 18.83 6.13 -13.25
N CYS A 363 18.40 7.34 -12.90
CA CYS A 363 18.58 7.88 -11.55
C CYS A 363 17.92 7.02 -10.48
N ILE A 364 16.69 6.52 -10.70
CA ILE A 364 16.01 5.69 -9.71
C ILE A 364 16.51 4.23 -9.70
N GLY A 365 16.86 3.67 -10.87
CA GLY A 365 17.23 2.27 -11.02
C GLY A 365 18.45 1.88 -10.19
N ILE A 366 19.43 2.78 -10.08
CA ILE A 366 20.63 2.58 -9.26
C ILE A 366 20.28 2.45 -7.75
N PHE A 367 19.18 3.05 -7.30
CA PHE A 367 18.78 3.12 -5.90
C PHE A 367 17.61 2.19 -5.53
N PHE A 368 17.32 1.20 -6.37
CA PHE A 368 16.34 0.16 -6.08
C PHE A 368 16.69 -0.72 -4.87
N ILE A 369 17.98 -0.91 -4.59
CA ILE A 369 18.42 -1.64 -3.39
C ILE A 369 17.98 -0.90 -2.10
N PRO A 370 18.29 0.40 -1.90
CA PRO A 370 17.71 1.19 -0.82
C PRO A 370 16.20 1.10 -0.72
N LEU A 371 15.48 1.16 -1.85
CA LEU A 371 14.02 1.06 -1.85
C LEU A 371 13.51 -0.30 -1.35
N ALA A 372 14.19 -1.40 -1.73
CA ALA A 372 13.90 -2.74 -1.23
C ALA A 372 14.10 -2.80 0.29
N VAL A 373 15.23 -2.28 0.79
CA VAL A 373 15.51 -2.19 2.24
C VAL A 373 14.42 -1.40 2.95
N VAL A 374 14.04 -0.23 2.44
CA VAL A 374 12.99 0.59 3.05
C VAL A 374 11.70 -0.20 3.20
N ASN A 375 11.23 -0.86 2.15
CA ASN A 375 9.95 -1.58 2.20
C ASN A 375 10.02 -2.83 3.10
N ILE A 376 11.08 -3.63 3.00
CA ILE A 376 11.23 -4.88 3.76
C ILE A 376 11.36 -4.57 5.26
N TYR A 377 12.25 -3.64 5.63
CA TYR A 377 12.52 -3.33 7.03
C TYR A 377 11.37 -2.56 7.68
N ARG A 378 10.77 -1.60 6.99
CA ARG A 378 9.60 -0.85 7.49
C ARG A 378 8.45 -1.78 7.84
N ASN A 379 8.00 -2.57 6.86
CA ASN A 379 6.85 -3.44 7.04
C ASN A 379 7.17 -4.61 7.99
N GLY A 380 8.39 -5.16 7.92
CA GLY A 380 8.84 -6.18 8.86
C GLY A 380 8.83 -5.69 10.31
N ILE A 381 9.35 -4.49 10.60
CA ILE A 381 9.33 -3.89 11.94
C ILE A 381 7.89 -3.59 12.40
N GLN A 382 7.02 -3.15 11.48
CA GLN A 382 5.57 -3.01 11.77
C GLN A 382 4.96 -4.36 12.17
N GLY A 383 5.31 -5.44 11.48
CA GLY A 383 4.90 -6.81 11.82
C GLY A 383 5.37 -7.28 13.20
N LEU A 384 6.54 -6.80 13.67
CA LEU A 384 7.01 -7.03 15.03
C LEU A 384 6.20 -6.26 16.10
N GLY A 385 5.26 -5.41 15.71
CA GLY A 385 4.41 -4.62 16.60
C GLY A 385 4.92 -3.21 16.89
N TYR A 386 5.99 -2.77 16.21
CA TYR A 386 6.52 -1.41 16.35
C TYR A 386 5.98 -0.50 15.25
N GLY A 387 4.84 0.16 15.51
CA GLY A 387 4.25 1.10 14.53
C GLY A 387 4.94 2.48 14.47
N LEU A 388 5.38 3.01 15.61
CA LEU A 388 5.93 4.37 15.70
C LEU A 388 7.32 4.50 15.06
N LEU A 389 8.19 3.50 15.22
CA LEU A 389 9.56 3.55 14.72
C LEU A 389 9.61 3.69 13.19
N PRO A 390 8.84 2.90 12.41
CA PRO A 390 8.83 3.04 10.95
C PRO A 390 8.14 4.33 10.50
N MET A 391 7.20 4.88 11.28
CA MET A 391 6.64 6.21 11.02
C MET A 391 7.72 7.30 11.10
N MET A 392 8.63 7.23 12.09
CA MET A 392 9.77 8.15 12.18
C MET A 392 10.72 8.02 10.98
N ALA A 393 10.91 6.80 10.46
CA ALA A 393 11.64 6.60 9.20
C ALA A 393 10.94 7.28 8.01
N GLY A 394 9.60 7.32 8.00
CA GLY A 394 8.82 8.09 7.03
C GLY A 394 9.05 9.59 7.16
N VAL A 395 9.17 10.12 8.39
CA VAL A 395 9.51 11.54 8.62
C VAL A 395 10.93 11.85 8.10
N ALA A 396 11.89 10.96 8.36
CA ALA A 396 13.24 11.10 7.81
C ALA A 396 13.25 11.06 6.27
N GLU A 397 12.41 10.21 5.66
CA GLU A 397 12.20 10.17 4.22
C GLU A 397 11.64 11.50 3.69
N LEU A 398 10.65 12.07 4.37
CA LEU A 398 10.07 13.36 4.01
C LEU A 398 11.11 14.49 4.07
N ILE A 399 11.92 14.54 5.14
CA ILE A 399 12.99 15.54 5.29
C ILE A 399 14.02 15.38 4.18
N GLY A 400 14.50 14.14 3.95
CA GLY A 400 15.47 13.85 2.91
C GLY A 400 14.98 14.26 1.52
N ARG A 401 13.75 13.87 1.18
CA ARG A 401 13.11 14.23 -0.08
C ARG A 401 12.93 15.73 -0.22
N GLY A 402 12.45 16.39 0.84
CA GLY A 402 12.17 17.81 0.86
C GLY A 402 13.42 18.67 0.68
N VAL A 403 14.49 18.36 1.41
CA VAL A 403 15.77 19.08 1.31
C VAL A 403 16.33 18.98 -0.12
N VAL A 404 16.37 17.78 -0.69
CA VAL A 404 16.90 17.58 -2.05
C VAL A 404 16.00 18.23 -3.10
N ALA A 405 14.67 18.13 -2.96
CA ALA A 405 13.72 18.75 -3.89
C ALA A 405 13.85 20.28 -3.89
N VAL A 406 14.01 20.91 -2.72
CA VAL A 406 14.18 22.38 -2.61
C VAL A 406 15.52 22.81 -3.20
N ILE A 407 16.62 22.13 -2.87
CA ILE A 407 17.94 22.45 -3.43
C ILE A 407 17.96 22.27 -4.95
N ALA A 408 17.36 21.20 -5.46
CA ALA A 408 17.29 20.93 -6.88
C ALA A 408 16.40 21.92 -7.63
N GLY A 409 15.27 22.34 -7.03
CA GLY A 409 14.42 23.40 -7.55
C GLY A 409 15.15 24.75 -7.63
N ALA A 410 15.87 25.12 -6.57
CA ALA A 410 16.69 26.34 -6.55
C ALA A 410 17.80 26.33 -7.61
N LYS A 411 18.45 25.17 -7.81
CA LYS A 411 19.48 24.97 -8.85
C LYS A 411 18.92 24.70 -10.24
N ARG A 412 17.59 24.71 -10.41
CA ARG A 412 16.88 24.34 -11.65
C ARG A 412 17.38 23.04 -12.31
N SER A 413 17.72 22.03 -11.50
CA SER A 413 18.34 20.79 -11.98
C SER A 413 17.34 19.63 -12.00
N TYR A 414 16.95 19.18 -13.19
CA TYR A 414 16.06 18.03 -13.35
C TYR A 414 16.64 16.73 -12.75
N PRO A 415 17.91 16.34 -13.00
CA PRO A 415 18.50 15.17 -12.35
C PRO A 415 18.52 15.29 -10.82
N GLY A 416 18.74 16.50 -10.30
CA GLY A 416 18.67 16.76 -8.85
C GLY A 416 17.29 16.47 -8.28
N VAL A 417 16.22 16.84 -8.99
CA VAL A 417 14.84 16.53 -8.57
C VAL A 417 14.57 15.02 -8.68
N CYS A 418 15.10 14.36 -9.72
CA CYS A 418 15.01 12.90 -9.88
C CYS A 418 15.68 12.14 -8.71
N LEU A 419 16.75 12.69 -8.14
CA LEU A 419 17.48 12.11 -7.00
C LEU A 419 16.81 12.35 -5.63
N ALA A 420 15.73 13.14 -5.57
CA ALA A 420 15.02 13.39 -4.32
C ALA A 420 14.40 12.11 -3.71
N GLY A 421 13.85 11.23 -4.55
CA GLY A 421 13.36 9.91 -4.13
C GLY A 421 14.50 9.01 -3.59
N PRO A 422 15.53 8.74 -4.40
CA PRO A 422 16.73 8.02 -3.99
C PRO A 422 17.36 8.48 -2.67
N ALA A 423 17.55 9.79 -2.49
CA ALA A 423 18.12 10.35 -1.26
C ALA A 423 17.24 10.03 -0.03
N ALA A 424 15.93 10.11 -0.20
CA ALA A 424 14.96 9.77 0.83
C ALA A 424 15.02 8.28 1.21
N TRP A 425 15.16 7.39 0.21
CA TRP A 425 15.28 5.94 0.45
C TRP A 425 16.56 5.58 1.17
N VAL A 426 17.70 6.21 0.83
CA VAL A 426 18.98 5.97 1.52
C VAL A 426 18.92 6.40 2.98
N LEU A 427 18.40 7.60 3.26
CA LEU A 427 18.26 8.11 4.63
C LEU A 427 17.31 7.24 5.47
N ALA A 428 16.12 6.93 4.92
CA ALA A 428 15.15 6.09 5.62
C ALA A 428 15.66 4.66 5.79
N GLY A 429 16.32 4.10 4.77
CA GLY A 429 16.89 2.76 4.79
C GLY A 429 17.98 2.61 5.85
N GLY A 430 18.89 3.58 5.94
CA GLY A 430 19.93 3.59 6.97
C GLY A 430 19.33 3.61 8.39
N LEU A 431 18.36 4.49 8.63
CA LEU A 431 17.69 4.59 9.92
C LEU A 431 16.88 3.33 10.26
N LEU A 432 16.22 2.70 9.28
CA LEU A 432 15.50 1.43 9.48
C LEU A 432 16.44 0.27 9.80
N ILE A 433 17.63 0.21 9.19
CA ILE A 433 18.65 -0.79 9.51
C ILE A 433 19.12 -0.62 10.96
N VAL A 434 19.41 0.62 11.39
CA VAL A 434 19.80 0.92 12.78
C VAL A 434 18.70 0.50 13.76
N MET A 435 17.45 0.85 13.46
CA MET A 435 16.29 0.45 14.28
C MET A 435 16.12 -1.07 14.34
N TYR A 436 16.32 -1.78 13.23
CA TYR A 436 16.28 -3.23 13.19
C TYR A 436 17.33 -3.86 14.10
N TYR A 437 18.59 -3.41 14.02
CA TYR A 437 19.64 -3.93 14.91
C TYR A 437 19.34 -3.65 16.37
N PHE A 438 18.82 -2.46 16.70
CA PHE A 438 18.40 -2.14 18.05
C PHE A 438 17.30 -3.06 18.55
N ILE A 439 16.24 -3.27 17.76
CA ILE A 439 15.13 -4.18 18.12
C ILE A 439 15.66 -5.61 18.30
N MET A 440 16.42 -6.13 17.35
CA MET A 440 16.90 -7.51 17.36
C MET A 440 17.92 -7.81 18.45
N ASN A 441 18.73 -6.83 18.87
CA ASN A 441 19.77 -7.04 19.88
C ASN A 441 19.34 -6.62 21.29
N VAL A 442 18.46 -5.63 21.42
CA VAL A 442 18.03 -5.10 22.74
C VAL A 442 16.65 -5.62 23.09
N ASN A 443 15.64 -5.34 22.26
CA ASN A 443 14.26 -5.61 22.63
C ASN A 443 13.94 -7.11 22.58
N MET A 444 14.37 -7.80 21.52
CA MET A 444 14.12 -9.24 21.38
C MET A 444 14.83 -10.05 22.48
N ARG A 445 16.02 -9.62 22.93
CA ARG A 445 16.72 -10.23 24.07
C ARG A 445 15.97 -9.99 25.40
N LYS A 446 15.39 -8.80 25.60
CA LYS A 446 14.59 -8.49 26.79
C LYS A 446 13.28 -9.29 26.84
N ILE A 447 12.63 -9.49 25.69
CA ILE A 447 11.32 -10.16 25.62
C ILE A 447 11.45 -11.70 25.68
N PHE A 448 12.44 -12.28 24.99
CA PHE A 448 12.54 -13.73 24.82
C PHE A 448 13.86 -14.35 25.33
N GLY A 449 14.78 -13.57 25.91
CA GLY A 449 16.12 -14.05 26.28
C GLY A 449 17.08 -14.16 25.08
N THR A 450 18.29 -14.67 25.30
CA THR A 450 19.36 -14.72 24.29
C THR A 450 19.08 -15.64 23.09
N ASN A 451 18.24 -16.68 23.26
CA ASN A 451 18.02 -17.72 22.25
C ASN A 451 16.56 -17.88 21.77
N GLY A 452 15.58 -17.11 22.29
CA GLY A 452 14.17 -17.30 21.91
C GLY A 452 13.61 -18.67 22.31
N LYS A 453 12.31 -18.89 22.06
CA LYS A 453 11.71 -20.23 22.19
C LYS A 453 11.96 -20.97 20.87
N ASP A 454 13.12 -21.58 20.72
CA ASP A 454 13.37 -22.50 19.60
C ASP A 454 12.63 -23.81 19.90
N HIS A 455 11.43 -23.97 19.33
CA HIS A 455 10.78 -25.29 19.24
C HIS A 455 11.59 -26.16 18.27
N LYS A 456 12.19 -27.22 18.83
CA LYS A 456 12.78 -28.32 18.06
C LYS A 456 11.73 -29.07 17.26
#